data_AF-A0AB34JLB1-F1
#
_entry.id   AF-A0AB34JLB1-F1
#
_cell.length_a   1.000
_cell.length_b   1.000
_cell.length_c   1.000
_cell.angle_alpha   90.00
_cell.angle_beta   90.00
_cell.angle_gamma   90.00
#
_symmetry.space_group_name_H-M   'P 1'
#
loop_
_entity.id
_entity.type
_entity.pdbx_description
1 polymer ?
#
loop_
_entity_poly.entity_id
_entity_poly.type
_entity_poly.pdbx_seq_one_letter_code
_entity_poly.pdbx_strand_id
1 'polypeptide(L)'
;MDVAEQLRPLSTATLQRRTARLEQAGPPHNDPRQPVSKDEALSAAVRAYLSHPREERRLSGVPLPSWLCEQLLAELRTLHWPPCSHRPALDSEAYLILTIKKGGTLTSGFGTQHPLHRLRLLCSDVLAVADPDFIPSAVAVTKNLVGSPHIDHFDRSYQLAVSLGDFKGGELCIDEESADPESSDVSPEQDAKPWHRVAVVETRNRVAKVDGRYVHWVRPHSGGDRFSIIFYNTSADPAHPLGPAVHPLSIPVTRLEIWNSLSSSI
;
A
#
# COMPACT_ATOMS: atom_id res chain seq x y z
N MET A 1 0.54 -9.22 -14.85
CA MET A 1 0.31 -9.94 -13.58
C MET A 1 -0.96 -10.75 -13.74
N ASP A 2 -0.90 -12.03 -13.41
CA ASP A 2 -2.01 -12.96 -13.64
C ASP A 2 -3.16 -12.73 -12.64
N VAL A 3 -4.40 -12.98 -13.05
CA VAL A 3 -5.57 -12.91 -12.17
C VAL A 3 -5.45 -13.94 -11.05
N ALA A 4 -4.92 -15.13 -11.34
CA ALA A 4 -4.73 -16.16 -10.32
C ALA A 4 -3.78 -15.70 -9.20
N GLU A 5 -2.69 -14.99 -9.55
CA GLU A 5 -1.76 -14.43 -8.57
C GLU A 5 -2.43 -13.40 -7.68
N GLN A 6 -3.28 -12.54 -8.26
CA GLN A 6 -3.99 -11.49 -7.52
C GLN A 6 -5.01 -12.05 -6.53
N LEU A 7 -5.61 -13.20 -6.82
CA LEU A 7 -6.62 -13.84 -5.97
C LEU A 7 -6.02 -14.82 -4.95
N ARG A 8 -4.79 -15.31 -5.17
CA ARG A 8 -4.13 -16.31 -4.32
C ARG A 8 -4.03 -15.94 -2.82
N PRO A 9 -3.86 -14.65 -2.43
CA PRO A 9 -3.84 -14.28 -1.01
C PRO A 9 -5.18 -14.49 -0.29
N LEU A 10 -6.29 -14.55 -1.02
CA LEU A 10 -7.62 -14.69 -0.43
C LEU A 10 -7.82 -16.08 0.18
N SER A 11 -8.66 -16.14 1.22
CA SER A 11 -9.11 -17.40 1.81
C SER A 11 -10.06 -18.15 0.88
N THR A 12 -10.17 -19.48 1.06
CA THR A 12 -11.11 -20.32 0.29
C THR A 12 -12.54 -19.78 0.39
N ALA A 13 -12.99 -19.39 1.59
CA ALA A 13 -14.32 -18.83 1.80
C ALA A 13 -14.53 -17.51 1.02
N THR A 14 -13.54 -16.61 1.00
CA THR A 14 -13.62 -15.37 0.23
C THR A 14 -13.65 -15.63 -1.28
N LEU A 15 -12.85 -16.58 -1.78
CA LEU A 15 -12.86 -16.99 -3.19
C LEU A 15 -14.24 -17.54 -3.58
N GLN A 16 -14.81 -18.46 -2.79
CA GLN A 16 -16.13 -19.03 -3.05
C GLN A 16 -17.24 -17.97 -3.05
N ARG A 17 -17.25 -17.06 -2.06
CA ARG A 17 -18.24 -15.97 -2.01
C ARG A 17 -18.16 -15.06 -3.24
N ARG A 18 -16.94 -14.73 -3.68
CA ARG A 18 -16.72 -13.91 -4.89
C ARG A 18 -17.19 -14.63 -6.14
N THR A 19 -16.84 -15.91 -6.31
CA THR A 19 -17.32 -16.75 -7.42
C THR A 19 -18.84 -16.79 -7.46
N ALA A 20 -19.48 -17.11 -6.33
CA ALA A 20 -20.93 -17.19 -6.25
C ALA A 20 -21.61 -15.85 -6.60
N ARG A 21 -21.06 -14.71 -6.17
CA ARG A 21 -21.60 -13.39 -6.53
C ARG A 21 -21.47 -13.08 -8.02
N LEU A 22 -20.32 -13.37 -8.61
CA LEU A 22 -20.09 -13.21 -10.05
C LEU A 22 -20.98 -14.14 -10.89
N GLU A 23 -21.23 -15.35 -10.39
CA GLU A 23 -22.07 -16.36 -11.05
C GLU A 23 -23.56 -16.15 -10.81
N GLN A 24 -23.99 -15.49 -9.73
CA GLN A 24 -25.39 -15.08 -9.47
C GLN A 24 -25.85 -13.92 -10.37
N ALA A 25 -24.93 -13.32 -11.13
CA ALA A 25 -25.27 -12.59 -12.37
C ALA A 25 -25.73 -13.54 -13.51
N GLY A 26 -25.73 -14.85 -13.28
CA GLY A 26 -26.28 -15.95 -14.09
C GLY A 26 -27.03 -16.99 -13.23
N PRO A 27 -27.57 -18.08 -13.80
CA PRO A 27 -28.42 -19.03 -13.06
C PRO A 27 -27.64 -19.81 -12.00
N PRO A 28 -28.24 -20.09 -10.83
CA PRO A 28 -27.54 -20.70 -9.70
C PRO A 28 -27.11 -22.14 -10.02
N HIS A 29 -25.82 -22.42 -9.90
CA HIS A 29 -25.31 -23.79 -9.96
C HIS A 29 -24.45 -24.10 -8.73
N ASN A 30 -24.96 -25.03 -7.91
CA ASN A 30 -24.29 -25.92 -6.95
C ASN A 30 -24.57 -25.73 -5.44
N ASP A 31 -24.76 -26.90 -4.83
CA ASP A 31 -25.12 -27.24 -3.46
C ASP A 31 -23.99 -26.88 -2.46
N PRO A 32 -24.27 -26.17 -1.35
CA PRO A 32 -23.26 -25.63 -0.42
C PRO A 32 -22.54 -26.67 0.47
N ARG A 33 -22.52 -27.97 0.13
CA ARG A 33 -22.17 -29.05 1.09
C ARG A 33 -20.88 -29.82 0.84
N GLN A 34 -20.08 -29.48 -0.17
CA GLN A 34 -18.76 -30.12 -0.33
C GLN A 34 -17.62 -29.16 0.02
N PRO A 35 -16.67 -29.58 0.88
CA PRO A 35 -15.44 -28.84 1.07
C PRO A 35 -14.66 -28.87 -0.25
N VAL A 36 -14.48 -27.71 -0.87
CA VAL A 36 -13.61 -27.53 -2.04
C VAL A 36 -12.21 -27.15 -1.58
N SER A 37 -11.21 -27.65 -2.28
CA SER A 37 -9.82 -27.25 -2.06
C SER A 37 -9.59 -25.77 -2.42
N LYS A 38 -8.51 -25.17 -1.90
CA LYS A 38 -8.14 -23.78 -2.23
C LYS A 38 -7.88 -23.61 -3.73
N ASP A 39 -7.27 -24.60 -4.38
CA ASP A 39 -6.94 -24.54 -5.81
C ASP A 39 -8.19 -24.63 -6.70
N GLU A 40 -9.18 -25.44 -6.31
CA GLU A 40 -10.48 -25.49 -7.00
C GLU A 40 -11.24 -24.17 -6.85
N ALA A 41 -11.28 -23.61 -5.63
CA ALA A 41 -11.91 -22.32 -5.37
C ALA A 41 -11.24 -21.19 -6.13
N LEU A 42 -9.89 -21.18 -6.18
CA LEU A 42 -9.11 -20.21 -6.96
C LEU A 42 -9.39 -20.35 -8.45
N SER A 43 -9.37 -21.58 -8.99
CA SER A 43 -9.64 -21.84 -10.40
C SER A 43 -11.05 -21.40 -10.81
N ALA A 44 -12.05 -21.64 -9.95
CA ALA A 44 -13.41 -21.17 -10.18
C ALA A 44 -13.50 -19.64 -10.18
N ALA A 45 -12.87 -18.98 -9.20
CA ALA A 45 -12.83 -17.52 -9.14
C ALA A 45 -12.14 -16.93 -10.38
N VAL A 46 -11.00 -17.48 -10.81
CA VAL A 46 -10.30 -17.04 -12.03
C VAL A 46 -11.23 -17.12 -13.24
N ARG A 47 -11.93 -18.24 -13.44
CA ARG A 47 -12.92 -18.37 -14.54
C ARG A 47 -14.01 -17.30 -14.45
N ALA A 48 -14.55 -17.06 -13.27
CA ALA A 48 -15.58 -16.05 -13.07
C ALA A 48 -15.07 -14.62 -13.43
N TYR A 49 -13.84 -14.29 -13.03
CA TYR A 49 -13.20 -13.00 -13.35
C TYR A 49 -12.78 -12.84 -14.82
N LEU A 50 -12.55 -13.94 -15.54
CA LEU A 50 -12.33 -13.89 -16.99
C LEU A 50 -13.63 -13.52 -17.74
N SER A 51 -14.78 -13.99 -17.24
CA SER A 51 -16.10 -13.65 -17.80
C SER A 51 -16.60 -12.28 -17.34
N HIS A 52 -16.17 -11.82 -16.16
CA HIS A 52 -16.55 -10.55 -15.55
C HIS A 52 -15.29 -9.80 -15.10
N PRO A 53 -14.60 -9.10 -16.01
CA PRO A 53 -13.37 -8.38 -15.70
C PRO A 53 -13.58 -7.31 -14.62
N ARG A 54 -12.55 -7.11 -13.79
CA ARG A 54 -12.55 -6.07 -12.74
C ARG A 54 -12.57 -4.67 -13.34
N GLU A 55 -13.28 -3.77 -12.68
CA GLU A 55 -13.25 -2.34 -12.99
C GLU A 55 -12.00 -1.71 -12.36
N GLU A 56 -11.24 -0.95 -13.16
CA GLU A 56 -10.13 -0.16 -12.64
C GLU A 56 -10.58 1.25 -12.26
N ARG A 57 -10.40 1.61 -11.00
CA ARG A 57 -10.60 2.97 -10.50
C ARG A 57 -9.24 3.66 -10.38
N ARG A 58 -8.92 4.54 -11.33
CA ARG A 58 -7.65 5.27 -11.34
C ARG A 58 -7.68 6.44 -10.35
N LEU A 59 -6.67 6.49 -9.49
CA LEU A 59 -6.51 7.51 -8.45
C LEU A 59 -5.09 8.05 -8.48
N SER A 60 -4.92 9.22 -7.85
CA SER A 60 -3.61 9.80 -7.63
C SER A 60 -3.47 10.16 -6.16
N GLY A 61 -2.32 9.82 -5.57
CA GLY A 61 -1.95 10.35 -4.27
C GLY A 61 -1.84 11.88 -4.30
N VAL A 62 -1.74 12.49 -3.13
CA VAL A 62 -1.56 13.93 -3.02
C VAL A 62 -0.10 14.29 -3.33
N PRO A 63 0.18 15.30 -4.17
CA PRO A 63 1.55 15.73 -4.45
C PRO A 63 2.30 16.09 -3.18
N LEU A 64 3.52 15.56 -3.03
CA LEU A 64 4.47 16.07 -2.05
C LEU A 64 5.16 17.33 -2.59
N PRO A 65 5.64 18.24 -1.73
CA PRO A 65 6.46 19.37 -2.15
C PRO A 65 7.65 18.92 -2.99
N SER A 66 7.95 19.62 -4.08
CA SER A 66 9.02 19.24 -5.01
C SER A 66 10.38 19.15 -4.31
N TRP A 67 10.70 20.13 -3.45
CA TRP A 67 11.94 20.13 -2.66
C TRP A 67 12.09 18.86 -1.81
N LEU A 68 11.00 18.34 -1.27
CA LEU A 68 11.01 17.16 -0.41
C LEU A 68 11.24 15.90 -1.26
N CYS A 69 10.56 15.82 -2.41
CA CYS A 69 10.81 14.76 -3.41
C CYS A 69 12.26 14.75 -3.90
N GLU A 70 12.81 15.92 -4.22
CA GLU A 70 14.19 16.08 -4.71
C GLU A 70 15.21 15.65 -3.65
N GLN A 71 15.04 16.11 -2.40
CA GLN A 71 15.94 15.76 -1.31
C GLN A 71 15.84 14.28 -0.92
N LEU A 72 14.64 13.70 -0.89
CA LEU A 72 14.45 12.26 -0.69
C LEU A 72 15.12 11.47 -1.80
N LEU A 73 14.90 11.84 -3.06
CA LEU A 73 15.48 11.13 -4.20
C LEU A 73 17.01 11.20 -4.21
N ALA A 74 17.59 12.36 -3.87
CA ALA A 74 19.03 12.53 -3.73
C ALA A 74 19.60 11.60 -2.64
N GLU A 75 18.99 11.61 -1.44
CA GLU A 75 19.39 10.75 -0.32
C GLU A 75 19.31 9.26 -0.68
N LEU A 76 18.21 8.84 -1.32
CA LEU A 76 17.98 7.44 -1.71
C LEU A 76 18.95 6.93 -2.77
N ARG A 77 19.38 7.79 -3.70
CA ARG A 77 20.36 7.45 -4.73
C ARG A 77 21.76 7.25 -4.17
N THR A 78 22.11 7.97 -3.11
CA THR A 78 23.41 7.86 -2.43
C THR A 78 23.38 6.93 -1.21
N LEU A 79 22.24 6.30 -0.94
CA LEU A 79 22.06 5.48 0.24
C LEU A 79 22.98 4.25 0.19
N HIS A 80 23.69 4.03 1.29
CA HIS A 80 24.44 2.79 1.48
C HIS A 80 23.47 1.71 1.96
N TRP A 81 22.90 0.98 1.01
CA TRP A 81 21.93 -0.08 1.29
C TRP A 81 22.57 -1.21 2.11
N PRO A 82 21.86 -1.74 3.13
CA PRO A 82 22.33 -2.92 3.83
C PRO A 82 22.43 -4.12 2.85
N PRO A 83 23.30 -5.10 3.12
CA PRO A 83 23.39 -6.32 2.32
C PRO A 83 22.00 -6.96 2.16
N CYS A 84 21.63 -7.25 0.91
CA CYS A 84 20.26 -7.57 0.56
C CYS A 84 19.72 -8.78 1.35
N SER A 85 18.69 -8.55 2.17
CA SER A 85 17.89 -9.62 2.75
C SER A 85 16.76 -9.95 1.76
N HIS A 86 16.94 -10.94 0.90
CA HIS A 86 15.83 -11.43 0.07
C HIS A 86 14.72 -11.94 0.99
N ARG A 87 13.56 -11.26 1.00
CA ARG A 87 12.36 -11.81 1.61
C ARG A 87 11.73 -12.75 0.57
N PRO A 88 11.38 -14.00 0.91
CA PRO A 88 10.63 -14.86 0.00
C PRO A 88 9.36 -14.12 -0.48
N ALA A 89 9.10 -14.14 -1.79
CA ALA A 89 7.98 -13.46 -2.49
C ALA A 89 8.08 -11.93 -2.69
N LEU A 90 9.22 -11.31 -2.37
CA LEU A 90 9.49 -9.90 -2.65
C LEU A 90 10.66 -9.78 -3.65
N ASP A 91 10.41 -9.24 -4.84
CA ASP A 91 11.45 -8.93 -5.82
C ASP A 91 11.82 -7.43 -5.70
N SER A 92 12.96 -7.15 -5.09
CA SER A 92 13.50 -5.79 -4.91
C SER A 92 15.02 -5.82 -4.94
N GLU A 93 15.63 -4.83 -5.57
CA GLU A 93 17.10 -4.68 -5.61
C GLU A 93 17.67 -4.38 -4.22
N ALA A 94 16.95 -3.59 -3.42
CA ALA A 94 17.35 -3.26 -2.06
C ALA A 94 16.15 -3.03 -1.14
N TYR A 95 16.34 -3.35 0.15
CA TYR A 95 15.31 -3.28 1.18
C TYR A 95 15.90 -2.82 2.52
N LEU A 96 15.26 -1.84 3.16
CA LEU A 96 15.67 -1.26 4.43
C LEU A 96 14.43 -1.01 5.30
N ILE A 97 14.51 -1.35 6.59
CA ILE A 97 13.51 -0.95 7.59
C ILE A 97 14.09 0.09 8.53
N LEU A 98 13.43 1.24 8.63
CA LEU A 98 13.67 2.25 9.65
C LEU A 98 12.75 1.96 10.83
N THR A 99 13.26 1.30 11.86
CA THR A 99 12.50 1.05 13.09
C THR A 99 12.35 2.33 13.90
N ILE A 100 11.22 2.47 14.59
CA ILE A 100 10.92 3.57 15.51
C ILE A 100 10.91 3.00 16.93
N LYS A 101 11.61 3.65 17.85
CA LYS A 101 11.63 3.23 19.27
C LYS A 101 10.25 3.48 19.88
N LYS A 102 9.81 2.59 20.77
CA LYS A 102 8.52 2.71 21.47
C LYS A 102 8.39 4.10 22.13
N GLY A 103 7.31 4.81 21.81
CA GLY A 103 7.03 6.16 22.32
C GLY A 103 7.89 7.28 21.72
N GLY A 104 8.68 7.00 20.69
CA GLY A 104 9.55 7.97 20.02
C GLY A 104 9.04 8.37 18.63
N THR A 105 9.70 9.38 18.06
CA THR A 105 9.57 9.78 16.65
C THR A 105 10.56 9.02 15.76
N LEU A 106 10.48 9.18 14.45
CA LEU A 106 11.43 8.61 13.47
C LEU A 106 12.90 8.94 13.75
N THR A 107 13.15 10.07 14.40
CA THR A 107 14.51 10.54 14.75
C THR A 107 14.87 10.23 16.20
N SER A 108 13.92 9.85 17.04
CA SER A 108 14.13 9.67 18.48
C SER A 108 15.07 8.52 18.79
N GLY A 109 16.06 8.79 19.64
CA GLY A 109 17.02 7.79 20.12
C GLY A 109 18.06 7.34 19.10
N PHE A 110 18.21 8.07 18.00
CA PHE A 110 19.32 7.97 17.05
C PHE A 110 20.07 9.31 17.02
N GLY A 111 21.39 9.28 17.22
CA GLY A 111 22.20 10.49 17.15
C GLY A 111 22.27 11.07 15.74
N THR A 112 22.69 12.34 15.62
CA THR A 112 22.91 13.02 14.33
C THR A 112 23.98 12.36 13.47
N GLN A 113 24.87 11.58 14.09
CA GLN A 113 25.94 10.82 13.43
C GLN A 113 25.46 9.46 12.89
N HIS A 114 24.18 9.09 13.07
CA HIS A 114 23.67 7.83 12.55
C HIS A 114 23.64 7.88 11.01
N PRO A 115 24.11 6.84 10.28
CA PRO A 115 24.18 6.88 8.80
C PRO A 115 22.84 7.16 8.11
N LEU A 116 21.73 6.75 8.75
CA LEU A 116 20.36 6.96 8.26
C LEU A 116 19.67 8.20 8.87
N HIS A 117 20.39 9.07 9.56
CA HIS A 117 19.81 10.23 10.25
C HIS A 117 19.10 11.16 9.26
N ARG A 118 19.73 11.44 8.11
CA ARG A 118 19.16 12.33 7.09
C ARG A 118 17.88 11.76 6.48
N LEU A 119 17.90 10.49 6.06
CA LEU A 119 16.70 9.80 5.59
C LEU A 119 15.56 9.82 6.63
N ARG A 120 15.85 9.59 7.91
CA ARG A 120 14.85 9.65 9.00
C ARG A 120 14.22 11.03 9.15
N LEU A 121 14.99 12.11 9.00
CA LEU A 121 14.47 13.48 9.01
C LEU A 121 13.51 13.71 7.84
N LEU A 122 13.92 13.36 6.62
CA LEU A 122 13.09 13.54 5.43
C LEU A 122 11.79 12.70 5.49
N CYS A 123 11.85 11.48 6.02
CA CYS A 123 10.66 10.68 6.29
C CYS A 123 9.75 11.33 7.34
N SER A 124 10.30 12.01 8.34
CA SER A 124 9.52 12.79 9.31
C SER A 124 8.82 13.98 8.64
N ASP A 125 9.47 14.64 7.69
CA ASP A 125 8.88 15.74 6.92
C ASP A 125 7.72 15.25 6.05
N VAL A 126 7.82 14.05 5.45
CA VAL A 126 6.70 13.41 4.73
C VAL A 126 5.50 13.22 5.64
N LEU A 127 5.67 12.67 6.85
CA LEU A 127 4.57 12.52 7.82
C LEU A 127 3.96 13.87 8.18
N ALA A 128 4.80 14.86 8.50
CA ALA A 128 4.35 16.20 8.85
C ALA A 128 3.55 16.86 7.72
N VAL A 129 3.87 16.58 6.45
CA VAL A 129 3.12 17.11 5.31
C VAL A 129 1.83 16.30 5.06
N ALA A 130 1.92 14.98 5.09
CA ALA A 130 0.85 14.09 4.63
C ALA A 130 -0.23 13.85 5.70
N ASP A 131 0.20 13.46 6.90
CA ASP A 131 -0.67 13.05 8.00
C ASP A 131 0.11 13.17 9.32
N PRO A 132 0.12 14.36 9.96
CA PRO A 132 0.91 14.61 11.17
C PRO A 132 0.43 13.80 12.37
N ASP A 133 -0.80 13.29 12.34
CA ASP A 133 -1.39 12.51 13.41
C ASP A 133 -1.11 11.01 13.22
N PHE A 134 -0.58 10.60 12.06
CA PHE A 134 -0.15 9.23 11.83
C PHE A 134 1.14 8.92 12.55
N ILE A 135 1.09 7.94 13.46
CA ILE A 135 2.24 7.46 14.22
C ILE A 135 2.63 6.09 13.66
N PRO A 136 3.65 5.98 12.78
CA PRO A 136 4.13 4.68 12.31
C PRO A 136 4.91 3.93 13.40
N SER A 137 4.94 2.60 13.32
CA SER A 137 5.86 1.77 14.12
C SER A 137 7.18 1.55 13.39
N ALA A 138 7.18 1.62 12.07
CA ALA A 138 8.37 1.54 11.22
C ALA A 138 8.11 2.11 9.82
N VAL A 139 9.18 2.26 9.04
CA VAL A 139 9.13 2.66 7.64
C VAL A 139 9.93 1.68 6.80
N ALA A 140 9.29 1.09 5.79
CA ALA A 140 9.96 0.29 4.79
C ALA A 140 10.41 1.17 3.62
N VAL A 141 11.67 1.01 3.23
CA VAL A 141 12.29 1.72 2.12
C VAL A 141 12.82 0.69 1.14
N THR A 142 12.42 0.77 -0.12
CA THR A 142 12.78 -0.22 -1.15
C THR A 142 13.27 0.41 -2.43
N LYS A 143 14.12 -0.30 -3.17
CA LYS A 143 14.58 0.06 -4.52
C LYS A 143 14.14 -1.00 -5.53
N ASN A 144 13.59 -0.56 -6.66
CA ASN A 144 13.14 -1.36 -7.79
C ASN A 144 12.21 -2.51 -7.39
N LEU A 145 11.34 -2.25 -6.41
CA LEU A 145 10.37 -3.21 -5.91
C LEU A 145 9.26 -3.46 -6.94
N VAL A 146 9.07 -4.74 -7.28
CA VAL A 146 7.84 -5.27 -7.87
C VAL A 146 7.19 -6.19 -6.84
N GLY A 147 6.18 -5.67 -6.15
CA GLY A 147 5.46 -6.39 -5.10
C GLY A 147 4.43 -7.36 -5.70
N SER A 148 4.54 -8.64 -5.36
CA SER A 148 3.49 -9.63 -5.65
C SER A 148 2.23 -9.36 -4.82
N PRO A 149 1.03 -9.82 -5.24
CA PRO A 149 -0.20 -9.64 -4.46
C PRO A 149 -0.09 -10.25 -3.06
N HIS A 150 -0.35 -9.46 -2.02
CA HIS A 150 -0.30 -9.89 -0.62
C HIS A 150 -1.19 -9.04 0.29
N ILE A 151 -1.35 -9.50 1.54
CA ILE A 151 -2.02 -8.78 2.65
C ILE A 151 -0.99 -8.60 3.76
N ASP A 152 -0.89 -7.38 4.30
CA ASP A 152 -0.05 -7.10 5.46
C ASP A 152 -0.81 -7.43 6.75
N HIS A 153 -0.87 -8.71 7.11
CA HIS A 153 -1.63 -9.21 8.26
C HIS A 153 -1.23 -8.63 9.63
N PHE A 154 -0.05 -8.02 9.72
CA PHE A 154 0.42 -7.41 10.97
C PHE A 154 0.05 -5.94 11.10
N ASP A 155 -0.49 -5.33 10.05
CA ASP A 155 -0.95 -3.96 10.13
C ASP A 155 -2.12 -3.81 11.09
N ARG A 156 -2.00 -2.80 11.95
CA ARG A 156 -3.02 -2.37 12.93
C ARG A 156 -3.66 -1.04 12.53
N SER A 157 -3.27 -0.48 11.39
CA SER A 157 -3.79 0.77 10.82
C SER A 157 -3.55 0.82 9.31
N TYR A 158 -3.97 1.91 8.68
CA TYR A 158 -3.59 2.23 7.31
C TYR A 158 -2.07 2.50 7.20
N GLN A 159 -1.59 2.51 5.96
CA GLN A 159 -0.24 2.87 5.56
C GLN A 159 -0.23 4.20 4.80
N LEU A 160 0.90 4.90 4.83
CA LEU A 160 1.22 5.95 3.86
C LEU A 160 2.24 5.42 2.86
N ALA A 161 1.95 5.54 1.56
CA ALA A 161 2.77 5.02 0.48
C ALA A 161 3.25 6.14 -0.44
N VAL A 162 4.56 6.20 -0.66
CA VAL A 162 5.22 7.14 -1.57
C VAL A 162 6.11 6.36 -2.53
N SER A 163 6.17 6.79 -3.80
CA SER A 163 7.22 6.35 -4.71
C SER A 163 7.95 7.52 -5.37
N LEU A 164 9.22 7.33 -5.70
CA LEU A 164 10.13 8.37 -6.21
C LEU A 164 11.03 7.78 -7.31
N GLY A 165 11.53 8.65 -8.19
CA GLY A 165 12.45 8.28 -9.26
C GLY A 165 11.93 8.58 -10.66
N ASP A 166 12.64 8.08 -11.66
CA ASP A 166 12.44 8.33 -13.10
C ASP A 166 11.71 7.21 -13.83
N PHE A 167 11.16 6.25 -13.08
CA PHE A 167 10.39 5.11 -13.61
C PHE A 167 9.07 5.51 -14.30
N LYS A 168 8.58 4.58 -15.15
CA LYS A 168 7.26 4.55 -15.79
C LYS A 168 6.51 3.27 -15.39
N GLY A 169 5.20 3.35 -15.23
CA GLY A 169 4.39 2.27 -14.64
C GLY A 169 4.53 2.25 -13.12
N GLY A 170 4.51 1.08 -12.48
CA GLY A 170 4.77 0.97 -11.04
C GLY A 170 3.64 1.46 -10.15
N GLU A 171 2.41 1.53 -10.66
CA GLU A 171 1.23 1.94 -9.88
C GLU A 171 0.95 0.94 -8.76
N LEU A 172 0.56 1.46 -7.60
CA LEU A 172 0.10 0.66 -6.47
C LEU A 172 -1.36 0.27 -6.70
N CYS A 173 -1.64 -1.02 -6.72
CA CYS A 173 -2.97 -1.56 -6.93
C CYS A 173 -3.52 -2.16 -5.64
N ILE A 174 -4.78 -1.87 -5.32
CA ILE A 174 -5.46 -2.39 -4.14
C ILE A 174 -6.81 -2.96 -4.56
N ASP A 175 -7.07 -4.23 -4.24
CA ASP A 175 -8.36 -4.87 -4.42
C ASP A 175 -9.34 -4.38 -3.34
N GLU A 176 -10.33 -3.59 -3.73
CA GLU A 176 -11.18 -2.85 -2.79
C GLU A 176 -12.16 -3.74 -1.98
N GLU A 177 -12.19 -5.04 -2.27
CA GLU A 177 -13.11 -6.00 -1.66
C GLU A 177 -12.40 -7.11 -0.88
N SER A 178 -11.09 -7.00 -0.74
CA SER A 178 -10.24 -8.11 -0.28
C SER A 178 -10.01 -8.14 1.23
N ALA A 179 -10.53 -7.14 1.94
CA ALA A 179 -10.58 -7.11 3.38
C ALA A 179 -11.05 -8.45 3.96
N ASP A 180 -10.35 -8.91 5.00
CA ASP A 180 -10.69 -10.16 5.67
C ASP A 180 -12.10 -10.03 6.29
N PRO A 181 -13.05 -10.90 5.92
CA PRO A 181 -14.38 -10.92 6.53
C PRO A 181 -14.38 -11.12 8.05
N GLU A 182 -13.33 -11.70 8.65
CA GLU A 182 -13.25 -11.83 10.11
C GLU A 182 -13.02 -10.48 10.82
N SER A 183 -12.69 -9.43 10.07
CA SER A 183 -12.31 -8.11 10.60
C SER A 183 -13.37 -7.02 10.44
N SER A 184 -14.59 -7.32 9.99
CA SER A 184 -15.60 -6.28 9.80
C SER A 184 -17.05 -6.70 10.06
N ASP A 185 -17.67 -6.01 11.03
CA ASP A 185 -19.07 -5.60 11.01
C ASP A 185 -19.32 -4.76 9.74
N VAL A 186 -19.52 -5.41 8.60
CA VAL A 186 -19.85 -4.71 7.35
C VAL A 186 -21.30 -4.27 7.43
N SER A 187 -21.52 -2.96 7.54
CA SER A 187 -22.86 -2.37 7.47
C SER A 187 -23.57 -2.71 6.15
N PRO A 188 -24.87 -3.02 6.16
CA PRO A 188 -25.63 -3.53 5.02
C PRO A 188 -25.89 -2.52 3.89
N GLU A 189 -25.40 -1.28 3.95
CA GLU A 189 -25.68 -0.23 2.93
C GLU A 189 -24.81 -0.32 1.65
N GLN A 190 -24.34 -1.52 1.28
CA GLN A 190 -23.40 -1.72 0.17
C GLN A 190 -24.02 -2.14 -1.17
N ASP A 191 -25.35 -2.07 -1.31
CA ASP A 191 -26.08 -2.51 -2.52
C ASP A 191 -25.91 -1.61 -3.76
N ALA A 192 -25.14 -0.52 -3.68
CA ALA A 192 -24.99 0.44 -4.80
C ALA A 192 -23.55 0.62 -5.32
N LYS A 193 -22.54 -0.10 -4.80
CA LYS A 193 -21.16 0.02 -5.32
C LYS A 193 -20.99 -0.90 -6.53
N PRO A 194 -20.40 -0.43 -7.65
CA PRO A 194 -20.02 -1.31 -8.73
C PRO A 194 -19.02 -2.33 -8.20
N TRP A 195 -19.42 -3.60 -8.32
CA TRP A 195 -18.72 -4.74 -7.76
C TRP A 195 -17.41 -4.98 -8.52
N HIS A 196 -16.42 -5.50 -7.81
CA HIS A 196 -15.15 -5.98 -8.32
C HIS A 196 -14.22 -4.87 -8.85
N ARG A 197 -13.78 -4.00 -7.94
CA ARG A 197 -12.91 -2.87 -8.23
C ARG A 197 -11.47 -3.07 -7.77
N VAL A 198 -10.54 -2.58 -8.60
CA VAL A 198 -9.15 -2.38 -8.24
C VAL A 198 -8.86 -0.88 -8.27
N ALA A 199 -8.46 -0.33 -7.12
CA ALA A 199 -7.92 1.01 -7.07
C ALA A 199 -6.49 0.99 -7.63
N VAL A 200 -6.24 1.73 -8.72
CA VAL A 200 -4.92 1.88 -9.33
C VAL A 200 -4.39 3.27 -8.98
N VAL A 201 -3.45 3.33 -8.04
CA VAL A 201 -2.99 4.55 -7.38
C VAL A 201 -1.62 4.97 -7.89
N GLU A 202 -1.55 6.16 -8.50
CA GLU A 202 -0.30 6.83 -8.83
C GLU A 202 0.33 7.43 -7.56
N THR A 203 1.53 6.96 -7.23
CA THR A 203 2.29 7.34 -6.01
C THR A 203 3.61 8.05 -6.33
N ARG A 204 3.95 8.24 -7.61
CA ARG A 204 5.20 8.90 -8.01
C ARG A 204 5.17 10.38 -7.63
N ASN A 205 6.12 10.79 -6.79
CA ASN A 205 6.22 12.13 -6.18
C ASN A 205 4.94 12.52 -5.40
N ARG A 206 4.21 11.52 -4.91
CA ARG A 206 2.91 11.66 -4.25
C ARG A 206 2.84 10.74 -3.05
N VAL A 207 2.00 11.10 -2.09
CA VAL A 207 1.66 10.27 -0.95
C VAL A 207 0.21 9.77 -1.09
N ALA A 208 0.02 8.47 -0.94
CA ALA A 208 -1.29 7.84 -0.87
C ALA A 208 -1.51 7.24 0.52
N LYS A 209 -2.74 7.33 1.03
CA LYS A 209 -3.16 6.68 2.28
C LYS A 209 -3.98 5.45 1.93
N VAL A 210 -3.41 4.27 2.16
CA VAL A 210 -3.96 2.99 1.72
C VAL A 210 -4.03 2.03 2.91
N ASP A 211 -4.92 1.06 2.89
CA ASP A 211 -5.00 0.08 3.95
C ASP A 211 -4.32 -1.23 3.51
N GLY A 212 -3.14 -1.53 4.08
CA GLY A 212 -2.33 -2.70 3.76
C GLY A 212 -3.00 -4.04 4.12
N ARG A 213 -4.10 -3.99 4.88
CA ARG A 213 -4.93 -5.16 5.23
C ARG A 213 -5.83 -5.61 4.07
N TYR A 214 -5.85 -4.87 2.97
CA TYR A 214 -6.41 -5.31 1.68
C TYR A 214 -5.31 -5.95 0.82
N VAL A 215 -5.69 -6.89 -0.04
CA VAL A 215 -4.82 -7.41 -1.10
C VAL A 215 -4.33 -6.26 -1.96
N HIS A 216 -3.01 -6.13 -2.03
CA HIS A 216 -2.37 -5.08 -2.81
C HIS A 216 -1.10 -5.58 -3.49
N TRP A 217 -0.71 -4.90 -4.57
CA TRP A 217 0.47 -5.22 -5.38
C TRP A 217 1.00 -3.99 -6.10
N VAL A 218 2.22 -4.06 -6.61
CA VAL A 218 2.81 -3.00 -7.45
C VAL A 218 2.89 -3.51 -8.89
N ARG A 219 2.38 -2.74 -9.85
CA ARG A 219 2.51 -3.08 -11.27
C ARG A 219 3.98 -3.08 -11.71
N PRO A 220 4.34 -3.81 -12.78
CA PRO A 220 5.66 -3.70 -13.38
C PRO A 220 6.01 -2.24 -13.71
N HIS A 221 7.29 -1.89 -13.58
CA HIS A 221 7.81 -0.59 -13.96
C HIS A 221 9.04 -0.73 -14.86
N SER A 222 9.40 0.36 -15.54
CA SER A 222 10.55 0.41 -16.44
C SER A 222 11.11 1.83 -16.54
N GLY A 223 12.24 1.98 -17.24
CA GLY A 223 12.75 3.30 -17.67
C GLY A 223 13.50 4.12 -16.61
N GLY A 224 13.81 3.53 -15.45
CA GLY A 224 14.53 4.21 -14.39
C GLY A 224 14.42 3.48 -13.05
N ASP A 225 15.04 4.07 -12.03
CA ASP A 225 14.95 3.59 -10.66
C ASP A 225 13.59 3.95 -10.06
N ARG A 226 13.00 3.01 -9.32
CA ARG A 226 11.80 3.21 -8.51
C ARG A 226 12.13 2.99 -7.04
N PHE A 227 12.08 4.05 -6.25
CA PHE A 227 12.17 3.94 -4.81
C PHE A 227 10.77 3.96 -4.20
N SER A 228 10.54 3.21 -3.13
CA SER A 228 9.30 3.27 -2.35
C SER A 228 9.60 3.58 -0.89
N ILE A 229 8.73 4.36 -0.26
CA ILE A 229 8.72 4.61 1.18
C ILE A 229 7.32 4.30 1.68
N ILE A 230 7.21 3.30 2.55
CA ILE A 230 5.94 2.83 3.13
C ILE A 230 6.00 3.02 4.64
N PHE A 231 5.13 3.88 5.16
CA PHE A 231 4.95 4.09 6.59
C PHE A 231 3.81 3.20 7.06
N TYR A 232 4.05 2.35 8.05
CA TYR A 232 3.05 1.39 8.53
C TYR A 232 3.07 1.31 10.06
N ASN A 233 1.99 0.75 10.63
CA ASN A 233 1.85 0.60 12.07
C ASN A 233 1.38 -0.80 12.44
N THR A 234 2.22 -1.54 13.15
CA THR A 234 1.97 -2.89 13.65
C THR A 234 1.69 -2.95 15.16
N SER A 235 1.69 -1.80 15.84
CA SER A 235 1.66 -1.71 17.31
C SER A 235 0.55 -0.79 17.85
N ALA A 236 -0.36 -0.29 17.01
CA ALA A 236 -1.49 0.53 17.46
C ALA A 236 -2.40 -0.30 18.38
N ASP A 237 -2.75 0.28 19.52
CA ASP A 237 -3.64 -0.30 20.52
C ASP A 237 -4.60 0.77 21.08
N PRO A 238 -5.94 0.66 20.85
CA PRO A 238 -6.56 -0.37 20.02
C PRO A 238 -6.16 -0.23 18.54
N ALA A 239 -6.30 -1.32 17.79
CA ALA A 239 -6.13 -1.27 16.34
C ALA A 239 -7.14 -0.28 15.73
N HIS A 240 -6.71 0.46 14.70
CA HIS A 240 -7.64 1.29 13.94
C HIS A 240 -8.67 0.40 13.26
N PRO A 241 -9.96 0.76 13.29
CA PRO A 241 -10.99 0.06 12.54
C PRO A 241 -10.60 -0.10 11.07
N LEU A 242 -11.06 -1.18 10.45
CA LEU A 242 -10.87 -1.37 9.02
C LEU A 242 -11.64 -0.28 8.26
N GLY A 243 -10.92 0.50 7.45
CA GLY A 243 -11.46 1.61 6.68
C GLY A 243 -11.68 1.23 5.21
N PRO A 244 -11.88 2.21 4.31
CA PRO A 244 -11.79 1.95 2.88
C PRO A 244 -10.36 1.56 2.46
N ALA A 245 -10.23 0.74 1.42
CA ALA A 245 -8.96 0.33 0.84
C ALA A 245 -8.01 1.50 0.49
N VAL A 246 -8.59 2.62 0.03
CA VAL A 246 -7.88 3.88 -0.19
C VAL A 246 -8.62 4.99 0.54
N HIS A 247 -7.95 5.62 1.50
CA HIS A 247 -8.52 6.72 2.28
C HIS A 247 -8.40 8.05 1.52
N PRO A 248 -9.36 8.97 1.69
CA PRO A 248 -9.16 10.34 1.27
C PRO A 248 -7.98 10.93 2.06
N LEU A 249 -7.09 11.62 1.35
CA LEU A 249 -5.98 12.37 1.94
C LEU A 249 -6.06 13.80 1.41
N SER A 250 -5.96 14.77 2.32
CA SER A 250 -5.95 16.20 1.98
C SER A 250 -4.79 16.84 2.72
N ILE A 251 -3.82 17.38 1.97
CA ILE A 251 -2.74 18.19 2.56
C ILE A 251 -3.30 19.60 2.80
N PRO A 252 -3.29 20.12 4.04
CA PRO A 252 -3.76 21.48 4.30
C PRO A 252 -2.91 22.51 3.54
N VAL A 253 -3.56 23.37 2.75
CA VAL A 253 -2.91 24.41 1.92
C VAL A 253 -1.99 25.31 2.75
N THR A 254 -2.36 25.60 3.99
CA THR A 254 -1.62 26.49 4.90
C THR A 254 -0.21 26.00 5.25
N ARG A 255 0.09 24.70 5.13
CA ARG A 255 1.45 24.19 5.37
C ARG A 255 2.37 24.38 4.16
N LEU A 256 1.85 24.33 2.94
CA LEU A 256 2.67 24.50 1.73
C LEU A 256 3.27 25.91 1.64
N GLU A 257 2.53 26.93 2.08
CA GLU A 257 2.98 28.34 2.04
C GLU A 257 4.07 28.65 3.08
N ILE A 258 3.96 28.09 4.29
CA ILE A 258 4.95 28.29 5.36
C ILE A 258 6.30 27.65 4.99
N TRP A 259 6.30 26.50 4.33
CA TRP A 259 7.54 25.83 3.93
C TRP A 259 8.23 26.48 2.73
N ASN A 260 7.46 27.03 1.78
CA ASN A 260 8.01 27.77 0.63
C ASN A 260 8.66 29.10 1.06
N SER A 261 8.19 29.74 2.13
CA SER A 261 8.79 30.98 2.64
C SER A 261 10.12 30.73 3.38
N LEU A 262 10.23 29.61 4.10
CA LEU A 262 11.45 29.23 4.83
C LEU A 262 12.57 28.73 3.91
N SER A 263 12.23 28.06 2.81
CA SER A 263 13.21 27.54 1.82
C SER A 263 13.71 28.59 0.83
N SER A 264 13.02 29.72 0.70
CA SER A 264 13.47 30.88 -0.09
C SER A 264 14.43 31.81 0.68
N SER A 265 14.71 31.48 1.94
CA SER A 265 15.50 32.31 2.88
C SER A 265 16.87 31.68 3.25
N ILE A 266 17.28 30.60 2.57
CA ILE A 266 18.58 29.93 2.70
C ILE A 266 19.25 29.93 1.31
#